data_AF-A0AAJ4XSF7-F1
#
_entry.id   AF-A0AAJ4XSF7-F1
#
_cell.length_a   1.000
_cell.length_b   1.000
_cell.length_c   1.000
_cell.angle_alpha   90.00
_cell.angle_beta   90.00
_cell.angle_gamma   90.00
#
_symmetry.space_group_name_H-M   'P 1'
#
loop_
_entity.id
_entity.type
_entity.pdbx_description
1 polymer ?
#
loop_
_entity_poly.entity_id
_entity_poly.type
_entity_poly.pdbx_seq_one_letter_code
_entity_poly.pdbx_strand_id
1 'polypeptide(L)'
;MGLRTGLIIGSTSFLLGTLAMHWTADHLILWQAPVTYDSVVTAYTYYQDTMVDMPSLFQKLLHGIGTLAALLLISKALGGRESNWLFDGASLFLFGAAGLVYYHKIVPSLSTLPPKAPSPGAAAVDGRDAVFAPLREIATSHTVLAVALVGVILLQSGQYYSERLEERERIEEDEARIRRRQRRREQEQKRKEKSQSATSAQS
;
A
#
# COMPACT_ATOMS: atom_id res chain seq x y z
N MET A 1 -3.90 15.82 5.16
CA MET A 1 -3.45 14.71 4.30
C MET A 1 -2.92 13.52 5.11
N GLY A 2 -2.13 13.73 6.15
CA GLY A 2 -1.51 12.64 6.94
C GLY A 2 -2.44 11.53 7.47
N LEU A 3 -3.65 11.86 7.97
CA LEU A 3 -4.57 10.83 8.49
C LEU A 3 -5.01 9.83 7.40
N ARG A 4 -5.35 10.31 6.20
CA ARG A 4 -5.78 9.44 5.09
C ARG A 4 -4.64 8.54 4.63
N THR A 5 -3.44 9.10 4.46
CA THR A 5 -2.23 8.34 4.12
C THR A 5 -1.92 7.30 5.19
N GLY A 6 -2.03 7.65 6.48
CA GLY A 6 -1.86 6.73 7.60
C GLY A 6 -2.88 5.59 7.59
N LEU A 7 -4.15 5.87 7.30
CA LEU A 7 -5.19 4.84 7.18
C LEU A 7 -4.97 3.92 5.97
N ILE A 8 -4.49 4.44 4.84
CA ILE A 8 -4.14 3.62 3.67
C ILE A 8 -2.96 2.71 3.99
N ILE A 9 -1.88 3.26 4.58
CA ILE A 9 -0.72 2.48 4.97
C ILE A 9 -1.14 1.41 5.99
N GLY A 10 -1.93 1.76 7.00
CA GLY A 10 -2.41 0.83 8.02
C GLY A 10 -3.26 -0.31 7.44
N SER A 11 -4.25 0.01 6.62
CA SER A 11 -5.11 -1.00 5.97
C SER A 11 -4.33 -1.87 4.98
N THR A 12 -3.44 -1.29 4.18
CA THR A 12 -2.57 -2.03 3.24
C THR A 12 -1.59 -2.93 3.98
N SER A 13 -1.03 -2.46 5.10
CA SER A 13 -0.12 -3.26 5.94
C SER A 13 -0.83 -4.42 6.62
N PHE A 14 -2.09 -4.23 7.03
CA PHE A 14 -2.91 -5.32 7.56
C PHE A 14 -3.10 -6.42 6.51
N LEU A 15 -3.48 -6.06 5.28
CA LEU A 15 -3.64 -7.02 4.17
C LEU A 15 -2.31 -7.69 3.79
N LEU A 16 -1.21 -6.94 3.81
CA LEU A 16 0.12 -7.53 3.59
C LEU A 16 0.48 -8.51 4.72
N GLY A 17 0.10 -8.22 5.97
CA GLY A 17 0.24 -9.13 7.10
C GLY A 17 -0.54 -10.43 6.92
N THR A 18 -1.74 -10.38 6.31
CA THR A 18 -2.49 -11.60 6.00
C THR A 18 -1.82 -12.43 4.92
N LEU A 19 -1.24 -11.79 3.90
CA LEU A 19 -0.42 -12.49 2.89
C LEU A 19 0.85 -13.10 3.50
N ALA A 20 1.46 -12.42 4.48
CA ALA A 20 2.60 -12.96 5.21
C ALA A 20 2.22 -14.20 6.05
N MET A 21 0.96 -14.32 6.50
CA MET A 21 0.50 -15.58 7.10
C MET A 21 0.35 -16.68 6.05
N HIS A 22 -0.15 -16.39 4.84
CA HIS A 22 -0.27 -17.36 3.75
C HIS A 22 1.08 -17.90 3.25
N TRP A 23 2.16 -17.15 3.49
CA TRP A 23 3.53 -17.60 3.22
C TRP A 23 3.88 -18.97 3.84
N THR A 24 3.27 -19.34 4.97
CA THR A 24 3.50 -20.64 5.62
C THR A 24 3.18 -21.82 4.68
N ALA A 25 2.18 -21.68 3.81
CA ALA A 25 1.83 -22.66 2.79
C ALA A 25 2.51 -22.36 1.45
N ASP A 26 2.58 -21.09 1.04
CA ASP A 26 3.11 -20.69 -0.27
C ASP A 26 4.58 -21.09 -0.45
N HIS A 27 5.37 -20.99 0.63
CA HIS A 27 6.77 -21.38 0.61
C HIS A 27 6.96 -22.86 0.21
N LEU A 28 6.09 -23.74 0.72
CA LEU A 28 6.15 -25.19 0.46
C LEU A 28 5.87 -25.53 -1.01
N ILE A 29 5.08 -24.70 -1.70
CA ILE A 29 4.66 -24.93 -3.07
C ILE A 29 5.62 -24.30 -4.09
N LEU A 30 6.15 -23.12 -3.79
CA LEU A 30 6.92 -22.33 -4.76
C LEU A 30 8.44 -22.33 -4.53
N TRP A 31 8.89 -22.49 -3.28
CA TRP A 31 10.31 -22.31 -2.92
C TRP A 31 10.97 -23.56 -2.32
N GLN A 32 10.23 -24.64 -2.11
CA GLN A 32 10.78 -25.92 -1.69
C GLN A 32 11.14 -26.79 -2.91
N ALA A 33 12.36 -27.35 -2.92
CA ALA A 33 12.83 -28.22 -3.98
C ALA A 33 13.46 -29.51 -3.39
N PRO A 34 12.94 -30.72 -3.72
CA PRO A 34 11.71 -30.96 -4.48
C PRO A 34 10.46 -30.62 -3.67
N VAL A 35 9.37 -30.22 -4.34
CA VAL A 35 8.04 -30.20 -3.73
C VAL A 35 7.65 -31.65 -3.44
N THR A 36 7.30 -31.97 -2.20
CA THR A 36 6.92 -33.33 -1.80
C THR A 36 5.40 -33.48 -1.70
N TYR A 37 4.92 -34.72 -1.65
CA TYR A 37 3.52 -35.01 -1.34
C TYR A 37 3.07 -34.35 -0.03
N ASP A 38 3.91 -34.41 1.01
CA ASP A 38 3.63 -33.81 2.31
C ASP A 38 3.52 -32.28 2.24
N SER A 39 4.36 -31.62 1.42
CA SER A 39 4.26 -30.18 1.15
C SER A 39 2.89 -29.81 0.56
N VAL A 40 2.40 -30.60 -0.40
CA VAL A 40 1.11 -30.39 -1.07
C VAL A 40 -0.05 -30.62 -0.12
N VAL A 41 -0.03 -31.71 0.66
CA VAL A 41 -1.06 -31.98 1.67
C VAL A 41 -1.10 -30.88 2.73
N THR A 42 0.06 -30.45 3.22
CA THR A 42 0.15 -29.39 4.23
C THR A 42 -0.43 -28.06 3.72
N ALA A 43 -0.06 -27.66 2.50
CA ALA A 43 -0.59 -26.45 1.88
C ALA A 43 -2.09 -26.56 1.58
N TYR A 44 -2.54 -27.72 1.11
CA TYR A 44 -3.97 -28.00 0.89
C TYR A 44 -4.76 -27.84 2.19
N THR A 45 -4.35 -28.52 3.26
CA THR A 45 -5.03 -28.46 4.56
C THR A 45 -5.06 -27.03 5.09
N TYR A 46 -3.94 -26.31 4.99
CA TYR A 46 -3.87 -24.90 5.39
C TYR A 46 -4.91 -24.05 4.64
N TYR A 47 -4.98 -24.15 3.31
CA TYR A 47 -5.90 -23.33 2.53
C TYR A 47 -7.36 -23.74 2.69
N GLN A 48 -7.62 -25.03 2.90
CA GLN A 48 -8.94 -25.53 3.23
C GLN A 48 -9.43 -24.89 4.55
N ASP A 49 -8.62 -24.95 5.60
CA ASP A 49 -9.00 -24.46 6.92
C ASP A 49 -9.06 -22.91 6.99
N THR A 50 -8.13 -22.22 6.31
CA THR A 50 -7.97 -20.77 6.47
C THR A 50 -8.70 -19.93 5.43
N MET A 51 -9.03 -20.48 4.26
CA MET A 51 -9.68 -19.73 3.18
C MET A 51 -11.01 -20.33 2.72
N VAL A 52 -11.12 -21.66 2.62
CA VAL A 52 -12.36 -22.32 2.17
C VAL A 52 -13.38 -22.38 3.32
N ASP A 53 -12.99 -22.93 4.46
CA ASP A 53 -13.84 -23.12 5.64
C ASP A 53 -13.80 -21.91 6.60
N MET A 54 -13.33 -20.76 6.10
CA MET A 54 -13.18 -19.54 6.87
C MET A 54 -14.52 -19.07 7.46
N PRO A 55 -14.60 -18.79 8.78
CA PRO A 55 -15.79 -18.21 9.37
C PRO A 55 -16.16 -16.88 8.70
N SER A 56 -17.45 -16.70 8.38
CA SER A 56 -17.94 -15.55 7.61
C SER A 56 -17.58 -14.18 8.20
N LEU A 57 -17.34 -14.09 9.52
CA LEU A 57 -16.89 -12.87 10.18
C LEU A 57 -15.52 -12.42 9.65
N PHE A 58 -14.54 -13.33 9.57
CA PHE A 58 -13.19 -13.01 9.10
C PHE A 58 -13.20 -12.63 7.62
N GLN A 59 -13.99 -13.35 6.82
CA GLN A 59 -14.18 -13.02 5.40
C GLN A 59 -14.71 -11.59 5.22
N LYS A 60 -15.76 -11.22 5.97
CA LYS A 60 -16.36 -9.88 5.93
C LYS A 60 -15.38 -8.81 6.40
N LEU A 61 -14.57 -9.09 7.43
CA LEU A 61 -13.55 -8.16 7.92
C LEU A 61 -12.48 -7.91 6.86
N LEU A 62 -11.95 -8.95 6.20
CA LEU A 62 -10.94 -8.81 5.15
C LEU A 62 -11.48 -7.99 3.97
N HIS A 63 -12.67 -8.31 3.49
CA HIS A 63 -13.31 -7.57 2.41
C HIS A 63 -13.64 -6.14 2.82
N GLY A 64 -14.04 -5.92 4.06
CA GLY A 64 -14.31 -4.60 4.62
C GLY A 64 -13.06 -3.72 4.63
N ILE A 65 -11.92 -4.26 5.11
CA ILE A 65 -10.64 -3.54 5.14
C ILE A 65 -10.13 -3.28 3.72
N GLY A 66 -10.22 -4.26 2.82
CA GLY A 66 -9.86 -4.10 1.41
C GLY A 66 -10.70 -3.04 0.70
N THR A 67 -12.01 -3.05 0.92
CA THR A 67 -12.93 -2.04 0.35
C THR A 67 -12.64 -0.66 0.91
N LEU A 68 -12.40 -0.55 2.22
CA LEU A 68 -12.03 0.73 2.85
C LEU A 68 -10.73 1.29 2.25
N ALA A 69 -9.69 0.47 2.10
CA ALA A 69 -8.43 0.86 1.48
C ALA A 69 -8.64 1.36 0.04
N ALA A 70 -9.43 0.63 -0.76
CA ALA A 70 -9.78 1.02 -2.12
C ALA A 70 -10.51 2.37 -2.16
N LEU A 71 -11.51 2.58 -1.31
CA LEU A 71 -12.26 3.84 -1.24
C LEU A 71 -11.38 5.02 -0.84
N LEU A 72 -10.43 4.82 0.09
CA LEU A 72 -9.48 5.85 0.49
C LEU A 72 -8.52 6.22 -0.65
N LEU A 73 -8.03 5.23 -1.40
CA LEU A 73 -7.17 5.45 -2.57
C LEU A 73 -7.93 6.18 -3.70
N ILE A 74 -9.17 5.75 -4.02
CA ILE A 74 -10.02 6.40 -5.01
C ILE A 74 -10.31 7.85 -4.58
N SER A 75 -10.67 8.07 -3.31
CA SER A 75 -10.91 9.41 -2.78
C SER A 75 -9.68 10.31 -2.92
N LYS A 76 -8.47 9.78 -2.72
CA LYS A 76 -7.23 10.53 -2.94
C LYS A 76 -6.95 10.80 -4.41
N ALA A 77 -7.14 9.82 -5.29
CA ALA A 77 -6.95 9.99 -6.73
C ALA A 77 -7.90 11.06 -7.32
N LEU A 78 -9.17 11.09 -6.89
CA LEU A 78 -10.15 12.07 -7.36
C LEU A 78 -9.93 13.49 -6.81
N GLY A 79 -9.34 13.63 -5.62
CA GLY A 79 -9.12 14.91 -4.94
C GLY A 79 -7.67 15.40 -4.96
N GLY A 80 -6.78 14.73 -5.69
CA GLY A 80 -5.33 14.98 -5.66
C GLY A 80 -4.92 16.26 -6.38
N ARG A 81 -3.93 16.97 -5.81
CA ARG A 81 -3.21 18.05 -6.52
C ARG A 81 -2.40 17.45 -7.67
N GLU A 82 -2.16 18.21 -8.73
CA GLU A 82 -1.45 17.76 -9.94
C GLU A 82 -0.07 17.14 -9.64
N SER A 83 0.65 17.66 -8.64
CA SER A 83 1.94 17.12 -8.17
C SER A 83 1.87 15.71 -7.56
N ASN A 84 0.70 15.30 -7.08
CA ASN A 84 0.51 14.05 -6.35
C ASN A 84 -0.09 12.93 -7.19
N TRP A 85 -0.51 13.25 -8.42
CA TRP A 85 -1.19 12.30 -9.31
C TRP A 85 -0.37 11.05 -9.61
N LEU A 86 0.96 11.19 -9.71
CA LEU A 86 1.83 10.04 -9.93
C LEU A 86 1.76 9.04 -8.77
N PHE A 87 1.86 9.51 -7.53
CA PHE A 87 1.83 8.64 -6.35
C PHE A 87 0.44 8.04 -6.12
N ASP A 88 -0.60 8.87 -6.18
CA ASP A 88 -1.97 8.45 -5.91
C ASP A 88 -2.52 7.55 -7.04
N GLY A 89 -2.23 7.90 -8.30
CA GLY A 89 -2.61 7.11 -9.46
C GLY A 89 -1.88 5.77 -9.53
N ALA A 90 -0.56 5.74 -9.31
CA ALA A 90 0.18 4.48 -9.30
C ALA A 90 -0.24 3.58 -8.13
N SER A 91 -0.52 4.15 -6.96
CA SER A 91 -1.02 3.38 -5.81
C SER A 91 -2.40 2.79 -6.10
N LEU A 92 -3.31 3.57 -6.70
CA LEU A 92 -4.62 3.08 -7.11
C LEU A 92 -4.52 1.99 -8.16
N PHE A 93 -3.63 2.15 -9.14
CA PHE A 93 -3.37 1.13 -10.16
C PHE A 93 -2.87 -0.18 -9.56
N LEU A 94 -1.85 -0.13 -8.69
CA LEU A 94 -1.31 -1.32 -8.03
C LEU A 94 -2.36 -2.02 -7.17
N PHE A 95 -3.12 -1.25 -6.37
CA PHE A 95 -4.16 -1.82 -5.53
C PHE A 95 -5.30 -2.42 -6.36
N GLY A 96 -5.70 -1.76 -7.45
CA GLY A 96 -6.70 -2.27 -8.39
C GLY A 96 -6.24 -3.55 -9.08
N ALA A 97 -4.99 -3.60 -9.54
CA ALA A 97 -4.39 -4.79 -10.13
C ALA A 97 -4.35 -5.97 -9.14
N ALA A 98 -3.97 -5.70 -7.88
CA ALA A 98 -4.02 -6.69 -6.81
C ALA A 98 -5.45 -7.22 -6.59
N GLY A 99 -6.46 -6.35 -6.59
CA GLY A 99 -7.87 -6.73 -6.53
C GLY A 99 -8.30 -7.61 -7.71
N LEU A 100 -7.91 -7.25 -8.93
CA LEU A 100 -8.21 -8.06 -10.13
C LEU A 100 -7.59 -9.46 -10.04
N VAL A 101 -6.33 -9.56 -9.62
CA VAL A 101 -5.67 -10.86 -9.43
C VAL A 101 -6.37 -11.66 -8.34
N TYR A 102 -6.78 -11.04 -7.23
CA TYR A 102 -7.54 -11.71 -6.18
C TYR A 102 -8.84 -12.34 -6.72
N TYR A 103 -9.67 -11.54 -7.40
CA TYR A 103 -10.97 -12.02 -7.88
C TYR A 103 -10.88 -12.97 -9.09
N HIS A 104 -9.88 -12.82 -9.96
CA HIS A 104 -9.77 -13.64 -11.16
C HIS A 104 -8.85 -14.85 -11.03
N LYS A 105 -7.94 -14.87 -10.04
CA LYS A 105 -6.99 -15.96 -9.85
C LYS A 105 -7.22 -16.71 -8.55
N ILE A 106 -7.23 -16.00 -7.42
CA ILE A 106 -7.30 -16.64 -6.09
C ILE A 106 -8.68 -17.26 -5.86
N VAL A 107 -9.76 -16.47 -6.01
CA VAL A 107 -11.13 -16.94 -5.75
C VAL A 107 -11.50 -18.15 -6.62
N PRO A 108 -11.25 -18.15 -7.94
CA PRO A 108 -11.52 -19.33 -8.76
C PRO A 108 -10.66 -20.53 -8.38
N SER A 109 -9.36 -20.33 -8.09
CA SER A 109 -8.47 -21.43 -7.71
C SER A 109 -8.92 -22.12 -6.41
N LEU A 110 -9.36 -21.34 -5.41
CA LEU A 110 -9.95 -21.87 -4.19
C LEU A 110 -11.21 -22.70 -4.48
N SER A 111 -12.07 -22.22 -5.39
CA SER A 111 -13.30 -22.94 -5.77
C SER A 111 -13.06 -24.24 -6.54
N THR A 112 -11.88 -24.38 -7.17
CA THR A 112 -11.49 -25.59 -7.91
C THR A 112 -10.76 -26.62 -7.07
N LEU A 113 -10.43 -26.32 -5.82
CA LEU A 113 -9.80 -27.28 -4.93
C LEU A 113 -10.73 -28.49 -4.72
N PRO A 114 -10.23 -29.72 -4.86
CA PRO A 114 -11.01 -30.92 -4.57
C PRO A 114 -11.50 -30.92 -3.11
N PRO A 115 -12.67 -31.53 -2.81
CA PRO A 115 -13.22 -31.54 -1.45
C PRO A 115 -12.47 -32.48 -0.49
N LYS A 116 -11.53 -33.28 -0.99
CA LYS A 116 -10.74 -34.23 -0.21
C LYS A 116 -9.27 -34.03 -0.54
N ALA A 117 -8.44 -34.16 0.49
CA ALA A 117 -7.00 -34.17 0.35
C ALA A 117 -6.56 -35.27 -0.65
N PRO A 118 -5.44 -35.06 -1.36
CA PRO A 118 -4.89 -36.07 -2.25
C PRO A 118 -4.59 -37.35 -1.45
N SER A 119 -4.71 -38.51 -2.12
CA SER A 119 -4.44 -39.81 -1.48
C SER A 119 -2.94 -40.14 -1.52
N PRO A 120 -2.40 -40.85 -0.51
CA PRO A 120 -0.99 -41.26 -0.51
C PRO A 120 -0.64 -42.08 -1.76
N GLY A 121 0.44 -41.69 -2.45
CA GLY A 121 0.88 -42.34 -3.69
C GLY A 121 0.23 -41.80 -4.98
N ALA A 122 -0.67 -40.81 -4.90
CA ALA A 122 -1.09 -40.05 -6.07
C ALA A 122 0.08 -39.21 -6.62
N ALA A 123 0.08 -38.93 -7.92
CA ALA A 123 1.02 -38.00 -8.56
C ALA A 123 0.72 -36.52 -8.17
N ALA A 124 0.56 -36.25 -6.88
CA ALA A 124 0.14 -34.97 -6.30
C ALA A 124 1.15 -33.82 -6.51
N VAL A 125 2.27 -34.08 -7.19
CA VAL A 125 3.33 -33.12 -7.51
C VAL A 125 3.39 -32.84 -9.02
N ASP A 126 2.51 -33.45 -9.83
CA ASP A 126 2.41 -33.12 -11.26
C ASP A 126 1.79 -31.73 -11.42
N GLY A 127 2.36 -30.92 -12.33
CA GLY A 127 1.85 -29.58 -12.69
C GLY A 127 0.42 -29.58 -13.24
N ARG A 128 -0.11 -30.75 -13.63
CA ARG A 128 -1.51 -30.93 -14.07
C ARG A 128 -2.42 -31.56 -13.01
N ASP A 129 -1.87 -31.88 -11.84
CA ASP A 129 -2.66 -32.46 -10.75
C ASP A 129 -3.73 -31.47 -10.28
N ALA A 130 -4.93 -31.99 -10.01
CA ALA A 130 -6.10 -31.19 -9.67
C ALA A 130 -5.98 -30.48 -8.31
N VAL A 131 -5.05 -30.90 -7.44
CA VAL A 131 -4.73 -30.24 -6.18
C VAL A 131 -3.54 -29.28 -6.37
N PHE A 132 -2.46 -29.75 -6.99
CA PHE A 132 -1.24 -28.95 -7.09
C PHE A 132 -1.40 -27.69 -7.96
N ALA A 133 -2.09 -27.78 -9.11
CA ALA A 133 -2.22 -26.65 -10.02
C ALA A 133 -2.95 -25.45 -9.38
N PRO A 134 -4.12 -25.61 -8.72
CA PRO A 134 -4.76 -24.52 -8.00
C PRO A 134 -3.92 -23.95 -6.84
N LEU A 135 -3.26 -24.82 -6.06
CA LEU A 135 -2.40 -24.35 -4.95
C LEU A 135 -1.24 -23.49 -5.45
N ARG A 136 -0.62 -23.89 -6.57
CA ARG A 136 0.45 -23.12 -7.20
C ARG A 136 -0.04 -21.77 -7.73
N GLU A 137 -1.25 -21.72 -8.31
CA GLU A 137 -1.85 -20.48 -8.78
C GLU A 137 -2.16 -19.53 -7.62
N ILE A 138 -2.69 -20.05 -6.50
CA ILE A 138 -2.93 -19.27 -5.27
C ILE A 138 -1.62 -18.68 -4.75
N ALA A 139 -0.58 -19.51 -4.56
CA ALA A 139 0.71 -19.07 -4.03
C ALA A 139 1.40 -18.03 -4.92
N THR A 140 1.34 -18.22 -6.24
CA THR A 140 1.90 -17.26 -7.20
C THR A 140 1.14 -15.94 -7.14
N SER A 141 -0.18 -16.00 -7.04
CA SER A 141 -1.04 -14.82 -6.94
C SER A 141 -0.80 -14.04 -5.65
N HIS A 142 -0.63 -14.71 -4.49
CA HIS A 142 -0.27 -14.06 -3.24
C HIS A 142 1.06 -13.31 -3.32
N THR A 143 2.04 -13.87 -4.03
CA THR A 143 3.33 -13.22 -4.26
C THR A 143 3.17 -11.93 -5.06
N VAL A 144 2.35 -11.96 -6.12
CA VAL A 144 2.03 -10.77 -6.94
C VAL A 144 1.30 -9.72 -6.10
N LEU A 145 0.29 -10.12 -5.32
CA LEU A 145 -0.42 -9.24 -4.40
C LEU A 145 0.54 -8.59 -3.40
N ALA A 146 1.43 -9.37 -2.78
CA ALA A 146 2.37 -8.88 -1.77
C ALA A 146 3.29 -7.80 -2.36
N VAL A 147 3.85 -8.03 -3.54
CA VAL A 147 4.68 -7.02 -4.24
C VAL A 147 3.89 -5.76 -4.56
N ALA A 148 2.64 -5.90 -5.05
CA ALA A 148 1.78 -4.76 -5.35
C ALA A 148 1.45 -3.95 -4.08
N LEU A 149 1.10 -4.59 -2.97
CA LEU A 149 0.78 -3.93 -1.71
C LEU A 149 2.01 -3.27 -1.07
N VAL A 150 3.20 -3.89 -1.17
CA VAL A 150 4.47 -3.24 -0.78
C VAL A 150 4.70 -1.99 -1.63
N GLY A 151 4.46 -2.06 -2.94
CA GLY A 151 4.52 -0.90 -3.84
C GLY A 151 3.59 0.22 -3.41
N VAL A 152 2.34 -0.08 -3.02
CA VAL A 152 1.40 0.90 -2.47
C VAL A 152 1.96 1.55 -1.20
N ILE A 153 2.48 0.77 -0.25
CA ILE A 153 3.06 1.31 0.99
C ILE A 153 4.23 2.24 0.68
N LEU A 154 5.13 1.85 -0.23
CA LEU A 154 6.28 2.67 -0.61
C LEU A 154 5.86 3.97 -1.29
N LEU A 155 4.90 3.94 -2.22
CA LEU A 155 4.40 5.13 -2.89
C LEU A 155 3.71 6.09 -1.93
N GLN A 156 2.87 5.58 -1.03
CA GLN A 156 2.17 6.40 -0.04
C GLN A 156 3.14 6.99 0.99
N SER A 157 4.17 6.24 1.37
CA SER A 157 5.23 6.73 2.26
C SER A 157 6.10 7.79 1.57
N GLY A 158 6.46 7.56 0.30
CA GLY A 158 7.21 8.50 -0.53
C GLY A 158 6.46 9.81 -0.78
N GLN A 159 5.15 9.73 -1.03
CA GLN A 159 4.28 10.90 -1.12
C GLN A 159 4.27 11.67 0.20
N TYR A 160 4.08 10.99 1.33
CA TYR A 160 4.10 11.64 2.64
C TYR A 160 5.43 12.35 2.92
N TYR A 161 6.55 11.70 2.61
CA TYR A 161 7.87 12.30 2.75
C TYR A 161 8.04 13.54 1.85
N SER A 162 7.63 13.44 0.59
CA SER A 162 7.73 14.53 -0.39
C SER A 162 6.90 15.75 0.03
N GLU A 163 5.66 15.52 0.48
CA GLU A 163 4.79 16.60 0.99
C GLU A 163 5.39 17.31 2.20
N ARG A 164 6.03 16.56 3.11
CA ARG A 164 6.69 17.13 4.29
C ARG A 164 7.92 17.93 3.94
N LEU A 165 8.64 17.55 2.88
CA LEU A 165 9.78 18.31 2.39
C LEU A 165 9.31 19.64 1.77
N GLU A 166 8.31 19.59 0.87
CA GLU A 166 7.70 20.79 0.27
C GLU A 166 7.14 21.76 1.32
N GLU A 167 6.51 21.23 2.38
CA GLU A 167 5.97 22.02 3.49
C GLU A 167 7.09 22.78 4.23
N ARG A 168 8.23 22.13 4.48
CA ARG A 168 9.39 22.76 5.13
C ARG A 168 10.00 23.86 4.26
N GLU A 169 10.20 23.59 2.97
CA GLU A 169 10.74 24.57 2.03
C GLU A 169 9.86 25.82 1.94
N ARG A 170 8.52 25.64 1.88
CA ARG A 170 7.57 26.77 1.88
C ARG A 170 7.66 27.62 3.14
N ILE A 171 7.76 27.00 4.32
CA ILE A 171 7.87 27.72 5.60
C ILE A 171 9.16 28.55 5.62
N GLU A 172 10.29 27.97 5.20
CA GLU A 172 11.57 28.68 5.14
C GLU A 172 11.54 29.86 4.15
N GLU A 173 10.91 29.69 2.99
CA GLU A 173 10.71 30.76 2.01
C GLU A 173 9.83 31.90 2.58
N ASP A 174 8.74 31.57 3.26
CA ASP A 174 7.83 32.55 3.84
C ASP A 174 8.51 33.34 4.98
N GLU A 175 9.27 32.67 5.85
CA GLU A 175 10.09 33.33 6.87
C GLU A 175 11.15 34.25 6.25
N ALA A 176 11.80 33.81 5.18
CA ALA A 176 12.77 34.64 4.45
C ALA A 176 12.08 35.88 3.82
N ARG A 177 10.88 35.73 3.26
CA ARG A 177 10.08 36.84 2.73
C ARG A 177 9.67 37.83 3.83
N ILE A 178 9.24 37.34 4.99
CA ILE A 178 8.86 38.17 6.15
C ILE A 178 10.09 38.95 6.65
N ARG A 179 11.24 38.28 6.84
CA ARG A 179 12.50 38.93 7.25
C ARG A 179 12.95 40.02 6.27
N ARG A 180 12.83 39.77 4.96
CA ARG A 180 13.14 40.78 3.92
C ARG A 180 12.20 41.99 4.00
N ARG A 181 10.91 41.77 4.25
CA ARG A 181 9.91 42.85 4.42
C ARG A 181 10.17 43.68 5.67
N GLN A 182 10.51 43.05 6.80
CA GLN A 182 10.86 43.75 8.04
C GLN A 182 12.10 44.64 7.85
N ARG A 183 13.18 44.10 7.27
CA ARG A 183 14.40 44.88 6.97
C ARG A 183 14.12 46.09 6.09
N ARG A 184 13.25 45.96 5.07
CA ARG A 184 12.85 47.10 4.22
C ARG A 184 12.12 48.18 5.02
N ARG A 185 11.15 47.79 5.86
CA ARG A 185 10.41 48.73 6.72
C ARG A 185 11.32 49.45 7.71
N GLU A 186 12.24 48.73 8.35
CA GLU A 186 13.24 49.33 9.26
C GLU A 186 14.14 50.33 8.54
N GLN A 187 14.59 50.02 7.31
CA GLN A 187 15.40 50.93 6.50
C GLN A 187 14.62 52.18 6.08
N GLU A 188 13.35 52.03 5.69
CA GLU A 188 12.47 53.15 5.36
C GLU A 188 12.23 54.06 6.57
N GLN A 189 12.00 53.47 7.75
CA GLN A 189 11.81 54.22 8.98
C GLN A 189 13.07 55.01 9.37
N LYS A 190 14.25 54.36 9.35
CA LYS A 190 15.54 55.03 9.58
C LYS A 190 15.82 56.16 8.60
N ARG A 191 15.40 56.01 7.32
CA ARG A 191 15.51 57.07 6.31
C ARG A 191 14.61 58.26 6.63
N LYS A 192 13.37 58.02 7.05
CA LYS A 192 12.43 59.08 7.46
C LYS A 192 12.94 59.83 8.69
N GLU A 193 13.41 59.12 9.71
CA GLU A 193 13.99 59.71 10.93
C GLU A 193 15.19 60.62 10.61
N LYS A 194 16.13 60.14 9.77
CA LYS A 194 17.27 60.96 9.32
C LYS A 194 16.84 62.22 8.57
N SER A 195 15.85 62.10 7.67
CA SER A 195 15.34 63.24 6.93
C SER A 195 14.69 64.27 7.85
N GLN A 196 13.91 63.84 8.84
CA GLN A 196 13.28 64.74 9.82
C GLN A 196 14.31 65.44 10.70
N SER A 197 15.34 64.73 11.19
CA SER A 197 16.41 65.35 11.97
C SER A 197 17.22 66.39 11.20
N ALA A 198 17.39 66.20 9.89
CA ALA A 198 18.10 67.13 9.04
C ALA A 198 17.29 68.42 8.80
N THR A 199 15.97 68.30 8.62
CA THR A 199 15.08 69.46 8.44
C THR A 199 14.96 70.29 9.72
N SER A 200 14.92 69.66 10.91
CA SER A 200 14.85 70.38 12.20
C SER A 200 16.15 71.08 12.61
N ALA A 201 17.29 70.69 12.05
CA ALA A 201 18.58 71.31 12.35
C ALA A 201 18.87 72.57 11.48
N GLN A 202 18.03 72.84 10.47
CA GLN A 202 18.15 73.98 9.57
C GLN A 202 17.15 75.11 9.86
N SER A 203 16.23 74.92 10.82
CA SER A 203 15.30 75.93 11.34
C SER A 203 15.78 76.49 12.67
#